data_AF-A0A958N7C6-F1
#
_entry.id   AF-A0A958N7C6-F1
#
_cell.length_a   1.000
_cell.length_b   1.000
_cell.length_c   1.000
_cell.angle_alpha   90.00
_cell.angle_beta   90.00
_cell.angle_gamma   90.00
#
_symmetry.space_group_name_H-M   'P 1'
#
loop_
_entity.id
_entity.type
_entity.pdbx_description
1 polymer ?
#
loop_
_entity_poly.entity_id
_entity_poly.type
_entity_poly.pdbx_seq_one_letter_code
_entity_poly.pdbx_strand_id
1 'polypeptide(L)'
;MRLSISVITILIGFQLHAQTQSALSVDDIMAWVERGDATDVEGVISRLPDEYLENYTLVKTSRSMQGSSPTYPRAILFGRKANLILSFNGNPEDRGHGTLEMIQFRHEQNKIEFRQIDFNKSPVEISPANPESCLRCHGKSPRPLFGTYPKWTNFYGEDLDRLDYVEGEVDLFNQYLEIKDQHPLYRYLWRDPANPYFPFQDCRVDSETEGVCWTHQYRPNDRLGLFAGFYTATMMGKDILESENYKKYPNLMFYLTLPCESGADNQVYFKTEKLFNSLFPKEEFPRLDREQEEIGFEMKELFRFGILGNRILYFAEKIFSGLDVFSWGLNSKMLPKGEVYSLGFMPFTYPLGIPIFEDQINKDPSLAAYFVPKNFSYLHYELGGNYETRHHIALGGRENDYNDVFKIYDVYKARELCAKVRSKALQELQGF
;
A
#
# COMPACT_ATOMS: atom_id res chain seq x y z
N MET A 1 2.37 -68.20 -39.22
CA MET A 1 2.00 -66.76 -39.29
C MET A 1 1.14 -66.39 -38.10
N ARG A 2 1.74 -65.82 -37.05
CA ARG A 2 1.05 -65.08 -35.98
C ARG A 2 2.01 -63.99 -35.53
N LEU A 3 1.68 -62.73 -35.81
CA LEU A 3 2.37 -61.55 -35.30
C LEU A 3 1.41 -60.89 -34.31
N SER A 4 1.82 -60.87 -33.03
CA SER A 4 1.07 -60.28 -31.93
C SER A 4 1.28 -58.76 -31.90
N ILE A 5 0.15 -58.08 -31.77
CA ILE A 5 -0.03 -56.70 -31.34
C ILE A 5 0.41 -56.59 -29.86
N SER A 6 1.20 -55.58 -29.50
CA SER A 6 1.07 -54.77 -28.26
C SER A 6 2.37 -54.05 -27.90
N VAL A 7 2.55 -52.82 -28.41
CA VAL A 7 3.34 -51.77 -27.74
C VAL A 7 2.66 -50.43 -28.06
N ILE A 8 1.65 -50.07 -27.27
CA ILE A 8 1.18 -48.69 -27.12
C ILE A 8 1.38 -48.38 -25.64
N THR A 9 2.59 -47.92 -25.30
CA THR A 9 2.92 -47.44 -23.97
C THR A 9 2.26 -46.09 -23.78
N ILE A 10 1.40 -46.05 -22.77
CA ILE A 10 0.62 -44.92 -22.27
C ILE A 10 1.57 -43.78 -21.86
N LEU A 11 1.73 -42.79 -22.73
CA LEU A 11 2.18 -41.43 -22.40
C LEU A 11 0.92 -40.60 -22.09
N ILE A 12 0.24 -40.91 -20.98
CA ILE A 12 -0.71 -39.97 -20.39
C ILE A 12 0.14 -38.96 -19.63
N GLY A 13 0.34 -37.80 -20.25
CA GLY A 13 1.02 -36.67 -19.66
C GLY A 13 0.35 -36.27 -18.36
N PHE A 14 1.11 -36.34 -17.27
CA PHE A 14 0.88 -35.55 -16.08
C PHE A 14 1.09 -34.07 -16.45
N GLN A 15 0.14 -33.46 -17.17
CA GLN A 15 -0.08 -32.03 -17.04
C GLN A 15 -0.75 -31.83 -15.69
N LEU A 16 0.10 -31.78 -14.64
CA LEU A 16 -0.24 -31.07 -13.42
C LEU A 16 -0.52 -29.63 -13.86
N HIS A 17 -1.77 -29.35 -14.24
CA HIS A 17 -2.31 -28.02 -14.15
C HIS A 17 -2.18 -27.69 -12.67
N ALA A 18 -1.11 -26.98 -12.31
CA ALA A 18 -1.13 -26.17 -11.13
C ALA A 18 -2.35 -25.25 -11.33
N GLN A 19 -3.50 -25.67 -10.81
CA GLN A 19 -4.63 -24.78 -10.65
C GLN A 19 -4.07 -23.69 -9.77
N THR A 20 -3.82 -22.54 -10.38
CA THR A 20 -3.58 -21.31 -9.65
C THR A 20 -4.81 -21.13 -8.79
N GLN A 21 -4.70 -21.54 -7.53
CA GLN A 21 -5.77 -21.37 -6.56
C GLN A 21 -6.14 -19.89 -6.61
N SER A 22 -7.40 -19.61 -6.95
CA SER A 22 -7.89 -18.24 -7.00
C SER A 22 -7.64 -17.60 -5.64
N ALA A 23 -7.10 -16.38 -5.64
CA ALA A 23 -6.86 -15.64 -4.40
C ALA A 23 -8.18 -15.52 -3.62
N LEU A 24 -8.11 -15.73 -2.29
CA LEU A 24 -9.26 -15.62 -1.41
C LEU A 24 -9.90 -14.23 -1.53
N SER A 25 -11.23 -14.21 -1.63
CA SER A 25 -12.04 -13.00 -1.76
C SER A 25 -13.05 -12.85 -0.63
N VAL A 26 -13.63 -11.65 -0.51
CA VAL A 26 -14.81 -11.40 0.33
C VAL A 26 -15.95 -12.37 0.02
N ASP A 27 -16.16 -12.70 -1.25
CA ASP A 27 -17.27 -13.54 -1.69
C ASP A 27 -17.10 -14.99 -1.21
N ASP A 28 -15.86 -15.48 -1.14
CA ASP A 28 -15.55 -16.79 -0.58
C ASP A 28 -15.89 -16.87 0.92
N ILE A 29 -15.56 -15.82 1.68
CA ILE A 29 -15.85 -15.74 3.12
C ILE A 29 -17.36 -15.64 3.36
N MET A 30 -18.06 -14.80 2.60
CA MET A 30 -19.52 -14.71 2.69
C MET A 30 -20.16 -16.08 2.39
N ALA A 31 -19.65 -16.79 1.38
CA ALA A 31 -20.15 -18.12 1.04
C ALA A 31 -19.88 -19.15 2.14
N TRP A 32 -18.80 -19.04 2.93
CA TRP A 32 -18.59 -19.86 4.12
C TRP A 32 -19.68 -19.63 5.17
N VAL A 33 -20.03 -18.36 5.42
CA VAL A 33 -21.06 -17.98 6.39
C VAL A 33 -22.44 -18.44 5.94
N GLU A 34 -22.80 -18.19 4.68
CA GLU A 34 -24.11 -18.55 4.11
C GLU A 34 -24.37 -20.05 4.10
N ARG A 35 -23.33 -20.87 3.88
CA ARG A 35 -23.43 -22.34 3.95
C ARG A 35 -23.43 -22.90 5.37
N GLY A 36 -23.17 -22.06 6.37
CA GLY A 36 -22.97 -22.49 7.76
C GLY A 36 -21.62 -23.16 8.00
N ASP A 37 -20.67 -23.04 7.08
CA ASP A 37 -19.31 -23.55 7.25
C ASP A 37 -18.56 -22.73 8.32
N ALA A 38 -18.88 -21.44 8.48
CA ALA A 38 -18.33 -20.56 9.52
C ALA A 38 -19.46 -19.81 10.26
N THR A 39 -19.61 -20.06 11.55
CA THR A 39 -20.72 -19.53 12.37
C THR A 39 -20.31 -18.41 13.32
N ASP A 40 -19.03 -18.11 13.42
CA ASP A 40 -18.44 -17.05 14.23
C ASP A 40 -17.11 -16.58 13.60
N VAL A 41 -16.48 -15.58 14.22
CA VAL A 41 -15.18 -15.06 13.77
C VAL A 41 -14.12 -16.16 13.81
N GLU A 42 -14.10 -17.01 14.83
CA GLU A 42 -13.13 -18.10 14.97
C GLU A 42 -13.24 -19.12 13.81
N GLY A 43 -14.47 -19.44 13.41
CA GLY A 43 -14.80 -20.29 12.29
C GLY A 43 -14.24 -19.76 10.97
N VAL A 44 -14.26 -18.43 10.77
CA VAL A 44 -13.61 -17.81 9.61
C VAL A 44 -12.10 -17.89 9.73
N ILE A 45 -11.51 -17.45 10.85
CA ILE A 45 -10.05 -17.39 11.01
C ILE A 45 -9.39 -18.77 10.88
N SER A 46 -10.00 -19.81 11.46
CA SER A 46 -9.52 -21.20 11.36
C SER A 46 -9.55 -21.79 9.94
N ARG A 47 -10.22 -21.14 8.98
CA ARG A 47 -10.31 -21.54 7.57
C ARG A 47 -9.45 -20.70 6.64
N LEU A 48 -8.84 -19.64 7.15
CA LEU A 48 -7.98 -18.81 6.32
C LEU A 48 -6.75 -19.61 5.87
N PRO A 49 -6.29 -19.41 4.62
CA PRO A 49 -5.01 -19.94 4.17
C PRO A 49 -3.86 -19.44 5.04
N ASP A 50 -2.81 -20.25 5.20
CA ASP A 50 -1.62 -19.94 6.02
C ASP A 50 -1.05 -18.55 5.72
N GLU A 51 -1.06 -18.12 4.46
CA GLU A 51 -0.55 -16.80 4.09
C GLU A 51 -1.30 -15.64 4.79
N TYR A 52 -2.57 -15.75 5.12
CA TYR A 52 -3.26 -14.70 5.89
C TYR A 52 -2.90 -14.75 7.37
N LEU A 53 -2.64 -15.96 7.89
CA LEU A 53 -2.25 -16.19 9.28
C LEU A 53 -0.80 -15.77 9.55
N GLU A 54 0.05 -15.75 8.52
CA GLU A 54 1.44 -15.28 8.55
C GLU A 54 1.58 -13.77 8.29
N ASN A 55 0.63 -13.16 7.58
CA ASN A 55 0.70 -11.77 7.18
C ASN A 55 -0.32 -10.96 7.98
N TYR A 56 0.10 -10.53 9.18
CA TYR A 56 -0.74 -9.71 10.06
C TYR A 56 0.04 -8.59 10.73
N THR A 57 -0.67 -7.53 11.09
CA THR A 57 -0.22 -6.50 12.04
C THR A 57 -1.24 -6.35 13.17
N LEU A 58 -0.86 -5.63 14.22
CA LEU A 58 -1.61 -5.48 15.46
C LEU A 58 -1.76 -4.01 15.85
N VAL A 59 -2.99 -3.59 16.15
CA VAL A 59 -3.32 -2.25 16.60
C VAL A 59 -3.56 -2.27 18.12
N LYS A 60 -2.70 -1.59 18.87
CA LYS A 60 -2.80 -1.44 20.34
C LYS A 60 -4.04 -0.65 20.71
N THR A 61 -4.25 0.50 20.07
CA THR A 61 -5.38 1.41 20.34
C THR A 61 -6.10 1.78 19.05
N SER A 62 -7.17 1.05 18.72
CA SER A 62 -7.90 1.24 17.49
C SER A 62 -8.86 2.44 17.55
N ARG A 63 -8.90 3.19 16.46
CA ARG A 63 -9.88 4.27 16.23
C ARG A 63 -11.02 3.85 15.29
N SER A 64 -11.11 2.56 14.96
CA SER A 64 -12.18 1.99 14.13
C SER A 64 -13.45 1.71 14.94
N MET A 65 -14.46 1.12 14.30
CA MET A 65 -15.64 0.56 14.97
C MET A 65 -15.24 -0.59 15.93
N GLN A 66 -14.26 -1.40 15.56
CA GLN A 66 -13.60 -2.35 16.46
C GLN A 66 -12.66 -1.63 17.45
N GLY A 67 -12.90 -1.82 18.75
CA GLY A 67 -12.01 -1.40 19.83
C GLY A 67 -10.81 -2.33 20.00
N SER A 68 -9.81 -1.89 20.76
CA SER A 68 -8.65 -2.72 21.12
C SER A 68 -7.93 -2.19 22.35
N SER A 69 -7.08 -3.04 22.94
CA SER A 69 -6.11 -2.66 23.97
C SER A 69 -4.73 -3.24 23.66
N PRO A 70 -3.64 -2.81 24.32
CA PRO A 70 -2.33 -3.41 24.10
C PRO A 70 -2.30 -4.93 24.31
N THR A 71 -2.96 -5.44 25.34
CA THR A 71 -3.02 -6.89 25.64
C THR A 71 -3.97 -7.64 24.70
N TYR A 72 -5.06 -7.00 24.26
CA TYR A 72 -6.00 -7.53 23.26
C TYR A 72 -6.03 -6.64 22.01
N PRO A 73 -4.96 -6.64 21.20
CA PRO A 73 -4.86 -5.76 20.06
C PRO A 73 -5.83 -6.15 18.95
N ARG A 74 -6.30 -5.19 18.16
CA ARG A 74 -7.02 -5.51 16.93
C ARG A 74 -6.04 -6.11 15.92
N ALA A 75 -6.30 -7.32 15.46
CA ALA A 75 -5.50 -7.95 14.42
C ALA A 75 -5.99 -7.51 13.04
N ILE A 76 -5.05 -7.17 12.16
CA ILE A 76 -5.30 -6.89 10.73
C ILE A 76 -4.51 -7.91 9.92
N LEU A 77 -5.22 -8.81 9.24
CA LEU A 77 -4.67 -9.90 8.44
C LEU A 77 -4.78 -9.51 6.96
N PHE A 78 -3.83 -9.93 6.14
CA PHE A 78 -3.86 -9.62 4.71
C PHE A 78 -3.22 -10.75 3.90
N GLY A 79 -3.69 -10.99 2.68
CA GLY A 79 -3.03 -11.95 1.78
C GLY A 79 -1.65 -11.43 1.35
N ARG A 80 -0.85 -12.25 0.64
CA ARG A 80 0.51 -11.85 0.19
C ARG A 80 0.57 -10.51 -0.56
N LYS A 81 -0.51 -10.19 -1.28
CA LYS A 81 -0.67 -8.96 -2.08
C LYS A 81 -1.60 -7.94 -1.42
N ALA A 82 -2.10 -8.21 -0.22
CA ALA A 82 -3.14 -7.43 0.46
C ALA A 82 -4.39 -7.11 -0.41
N ASN A 83 -4.73 -8.00 -1.36
CA ASN A 83 -5.95 -7.87 -2.16
C ASN A 83 -7.20 -7.90 -1.27
N LEU A 84 -7.16 -8.77 -0.26
CA LEU A 84 -8.13 -8.87 0.81
C LEU A 84 -7.41 -8.59 2.14
N ILE A 85 -8.00 -7.70 2.93
CA ILE A 85 -7.58 -7.36 4.29
C ILE A 85 -8.76 -7.68 5.19
N LEU A 86 -8.50 -8.35 6.31
CA LEU A 86 -9.49 -8.68 7.33
C LEU A 86 -9.07 -8.09 8.67
N SER A 87 -10.03 -7.85 9.56
CA SER A 87 -9.70 -7.52 10.93
C SER A 87 -10.74 -7.94 11.94
N PHE A 88 -10.25 -8.25 13.13
CA PHE A 88 -11.04 -8.59 14.31
C PHE A 88 -10.32 -8.11 15.58
N ASN A 89 -11.05 -7.99 16.69
CA ASN A 89 -10.48 -7.78 18.01
C ASN A 89 -10.69 -9.01 18.91
N GLY A 90 -9.80 -9.21 19.88
CA GLY A 90 -9.81 -10.42 20.71
C GLY A 90 -10.63 -10.33 21.99
N ASN A 91 -10.76 -9.13 22.58
CA ASN A 91 -11.43 -8.98 23.87
C ASN A 91 -12.96 -9.01 23.71
N PRO A 92 -13.69 -9.91 24.40
CA PRO A 92 -15.15 -9.94 24.39
C PRO A 92 -15.82 -8.65 24.87
N GLU A 93 -15.14 -7.87 25.71
CA GLU A 93 -15.65 -6.61 26.25
C GLU A 93 -15.42 -5.41 25.31
N ASP A 94 -14.61 -5.56 24.26
CA ASP A 94 -14.34 -4.47 23.32
C ASP A 94 -15.50 -4.28 22.35
N ARG A 95 -15.80 -3.02 22.02
CA ARG A 95 -16.76 -2.68 20.98
C ARG A 95 -16.39 -3.39 19.67
N GLY A 96 -17.37 -4.00 19.01
CA GLY A 96 -17.17 -4.70 17.75
C GLY A 96 -16.62 -6.12 17.90
N HIS A 97 -16.52 -6.67 19.12
CA HIS A 97 -16.29 -8.11 19.29
C HIS A 97 -17.37 -8.92 18.57
N GLY A 98 -17.00 -10.09 18.05
CA GLY A 98 -17.89 -10.92 17.23
C GLY A 98 -18.20 -10.36 15.84
N THR A 99 -17.47 -9.32 15.40
CA THR A 99 -17.55 -8.79 14.03
C THR A 99 -16.28 -9.04 13.25
N LEU A 100 -16.42 -9.21 11.94
CA LEU A 100 -15.31 -9.27 10.99
C LEU A 100 -15.44 -8.09 10.02
N GLU A 101 -14.47 -7.18 10.01
CA GLU A 101 -14.38 -6.11 9.01
C GLU A 101 -13.46 -6.58 7.87
N MET A 102 -13.83 -6.29 6.62
CA MET A 102 -13.09 -6.68 5.43
C MET A 102 -12.93 -5.52 4.44
N ILE A 103 -11.77 -5.47 3.80
CA ILE A 103 -11.44 -4.58 2.68
C ILE A 103 -11.00 -5.45 1.51
N GLN A 104 -11.63 -5.31 0.37
CA GLN A 104 -11.21 -5.96 -0.87
C GLN A 104 -10.85 -4.91 -1.92
N PHE A 105 -9.66 -5.02 -2.50
CA PHE A 105 -9.36 -4.36 -3.76
C PHE A 105 -9.94 -5.18 -4.92
N ARG A 106 -10.87 -4.58 -5.64
CA ARG A 106 -11.56 -5.14 -6.79
C ARG A 106 -10.85 -4.68 -8.07
N HIS A 107 -9.87 -5.46 -8.50
CA HIS A 107 -8.94 -5.14 -9.60
C HIS A 107 -9.64 -4.73 -10.90
N GLU A 108 -10.67 -5.48 -11.32
CA GLU A 108 -11.39 -5.20 -12.57
C GLU A 108 -12.08 -3.83 -12.58
N GLN A 109 -12.54 -3.39 -11.40
CA GLN A 109 -13.24 -2.13 -11.22
C GLN A 109 -12.30 -0.99 -10.86
N ASN A 110 -11.06 -1.28 -10.43
CA ASN A 110 -10.15 -0.38 -9.73
C ASN A 110 -10.88 0.33 -8.58
N LYS A 111 -11.45 -0.45 -7.67
CA LYS A 111 -12.22 0.07 -6.53
C LYS A 111 -11.94 -0.71 -5.26
N ILE A 112 -12.13 -0.05 -4.13
CA ILE A 112 -12.19 -0.70 -2.82
C ILE A 112 -13.64 -1.00 -2.47
N GLU A 113 -13.84 -2.19 -1.92
CA GLU A 113 -15.09 -2.64 -1.33
C GLU A 113 -14.88 -2.93 0.14
N PHE A 114 -15.65 -2.25 0.98
CA PHE A 114 -15.78 -2.57 2.40
C PHE A 114 -16.95 -3.50 2.63
N ARG A 115 -16.75 -4.48 3.52
CA ARG A 115 -17.80 -5.35 4.06
C ARG A 115 -17.62 -5.57 5.54
N GLN A 116 -18.70 -5.91 6.21
CA GLN A 116 -18.71 -6.34 7.59
C GLN A 116 -19.61 -7.57 7.73
N ILE A 117 -19.21 -8.51 8.58
CA ILE A 117 -20.06 -9.60 9.06
C ILE A 117 -20.22 -9.44 10.57
N ASP A 118 -21.45 -9.43 11.09
CA ASP A 118 -21.77 -9.39 12.51
C ASP A 118 -22.38 -10.72 12.95
N PHE A 119 -21.56 -11.54 13.64
CA PHE A 119 -21.96 -12.85 14.14
C PHE A 119 -22.77 -12.78 15.45
N ASN A 120 -22.92 -11.59 16.04
CA ASN A 120 -23.79 -11.41 17.23
C ASN A 120 -25.28 -11.31 16.86
N LYS A 121 -25.58 -11.25 15.56
CA LYS A 121 -26.95 -11.20 15.03
C LYS A 121 -27.46 -12.60 14.73
N SER A 122 -28.78 -12.78 14.85
CA SER A 122 -29.47 -14.01 14.47
C SER A 122 -30.65 -13.65 13.55
N PRO A 123 -30.59 -13.95 12.23
CA PRO A 123 -29.46 -14.58 11.54
C PRO A 123 -28.20 -13.70 11.51
N VAL A 124 -27.03 -14.30 11.23
CA VAL A 124 -25.76 -13.57 11.02
C VAL A 124 -25.98 -12.47 9.98
N GLU A 125 -25.53 -11.26 10.28
CA GLU A 125 -25.74 -10.10 9.41
C GLU A 125 -24.51 -9.86 8.53
N ILE A 126 -24.70 -9.86 7.21
CA ILE A 126 -23.67 -9.50 6.23
C ILE A 126 -24.04 -8.14 5.65
N SER A 127 -23.14 -7.16 5.73
CA SER A 127 -23.40 -5.82 5.23
C SER A 127 -23.52 -5.79 3.70
N PRO A 128 -24.24 -4.82 3.12
CA PRO A 128 -24.07 -4.49 1.70
C PRO A 128 -22.64 -3.99 1.43
N ALA A 129 -22.27 -3.86 0.15
CA ALA A 129 -21.00 -3.30 -0.26
C ALA A 129 -20.91 -1.84 0.16
N ASN A 130 -19.79 -1.45 0.77
CA ASN A 130 -19.53 -0.09 1.20
C ASN A 130 -20.66 0.48 2.08
N PRO A 131 -20.96 -0.15 3.23
CA PRO A 131 -22.05 0.31 4.09
C PRO A 131 -21.76 1.72 4.62
N GLU A 132 -22.82 2.48 4.90
CA GLU A 132 -22.73 3.88 5.37
C GLU A 132 -21.85 4.02 6.64
N SER A 133 -21.83 3.00 7.50
CA SER A 133 -20.96 2.95 8.67
C SER A 133 -19.47 3.07 8.32
N CYS A 134 -19.03 2.41 7.25
CA CYS A 134 -17.67 2.52 6.72
C CYS A 134 -17.49 3.86 5.97
N LEU A 135 -18.43 4.22 5.10
CA LEU A 135 -18.29 5.43 4.26
C LEU A 135 -18.28 6.73 5.06
N ARG A 136 -18.85 6.76 6.28
CA ARG A 136 -18.76 7.91 7.18
C ARG A 136 -17.32 8.35 7.44
N CYS A 137 -16.40 7.39 7.54
CA CYS A 137 -14.98 7.69 7.72
C CYS A 137 -14.24 7.67 6.37
N HIS A 138 -14.55 6.70 5.51
CA HIS A 138 -13.79 6.44 4.28
C HIS A 138 -14.19 7.31 3.07
N GLY A 139 -15.30 8.05 3.16
CA GLY A 139 -15.79 8.92 2.09
C GLY A 139 -16.38 8.16 0.89
N LYS A 140 -16.80 8.90 -0.15
CA LYS A 140 -17.45 8.34 -1.34
C LYS A 140 -16.50 7.58 -2.28
N SER A 141 -15.22 7.93 -2.26
CA SER A 141 -14.14 7.17 -2.91
C SER A 141 -13.41 6.39 -1.82
N PRO A 142 -13.93 5.19 -1.46
CA PRO A 142 -13.45 4.43 -0.31
C PRO A 142 -11.96 4.09 -0.45
N ARG A 143 -11.20 4.30 0.61
CA ARG A 143 -9.76 4.00 0.69
C ARG A 143 -9.34 3.67 2.12
N PRO A 144 -8.29 2.87 2.37
CA PRO A 144 -7.87 2.56 3.72
C PRO A 144 -7.35 3.85 4.38
N LEU A 145 -7.70 4.07 5.65
CA LEU A 145 -7.28 5.24 6.43
C LEU A 145 -6.12 4.86 7.34
N PHE A 146 -5.04 4.37 6.74
CA PHE A 146 -3.81 4.13 7.48
C PHE A 146 -3.03 5.42 7.63
N GLY A 147 -2.27 5.52 8.73
CA GLY A 147 -1.33 6.62 8.92
C GLY A 147 -0.20 6.57 7.91
N THR A 148 0.63 7.59 7.97
CA THR A 148 1.88 7.69 7.20
C THR A 148 2.90 6.68 7.69
N TYR A 149 3.28 5.71 6.87
CA TYR A 149 4.47 4.91 7.17
C TYR A 149 5.73 5.81 6.97
N PRO A 150 6.77 5.75 7.83
CA PRO A 150 7.08 4.71 8.81
C PRO A 150 6.43 4.82 10.18
N LYS A 151 5.60 5.85 10.44
CA LYS A 151 5.01 6.09 11.75
C LYS A 151 3.52 5.80 11.82
N TRP A 152 3.16 4.59 12.24
CA TRP A 152 1.79 4.14 12.41
C TRP A 152 1.37 4.20 13.88
N THR A 153 1.00 5.40 14.33
CA THR A 153 0.66 5.60 15.74
C THR A 153 -0.46 4.69 16.22
N ASN A 154 -0.23 4.08 17.39
CA ASN A 154 -1.06 3.05 18.02
C ASN A 154 -0.93 1.63 17.45
N PHE A 155 -0.08 1.37 16.46
CA PHE A 155 0.26 0.01 16.04
C PHE A 155 1.40 -0.53 16.89
N TYR A 156 1.51 -1.85 17.02
CA TYR A 156 2.79 -2.45 17.40
C TYR A 156 3.80 -2.24 16.27
N GLY A 157 5.06 -2.00 16.63
CA GLY A 157 6.07 -1.61 15.66
C GLY A 157 5.73 -0.27 15.02
N GLU A 158 5.23 0.68 15.84
CA GLU A 158 4.72 1.97 15.40
C GLU A 158 5.73 2.73 14.54
N ASP A 159 7.01 2.61 14.84
CA ASP A 159 8.09 3.26 14.10
C ASP A 159 8.96 2.19 13.42
N LEU A 160 8.91 2.14 12.08
CA LEU A 160 9.66 1.22 11.25
C LEU A 160 9.43 -0.29 11.51
N ASP A 161 8.28 -0.69 12.04
CA ASP A 161 8.03 -2.09 12.47
C ASP A 161 8.97 -2.56 13.62
N ARG A 162 9.58 -1.62 14.34
CA ARG A 162 10.48 -1.89 15.47
C ARG A 162 9.78 -1.68 16.80
N LEU A 163 9.78 -2.72 17.63
CA LEU A 163 9.18 -2.66 18.98
C LEU A 163 10.05 -1.91 20.00
N ASP A 164 11.34 -1.74 19.71
CA ASP A 164 12.30 -1.13 20.63
C ASP A 164 12.43 0.40 20.46
N TYR A 165 11.72 0.99 19.50
CA TYR A 165 11.72 2.43 19.25
C TYR A 165 10.76 3.20 20.15
N VAL A 166 9.71 2.54 20.63
CA VAL A 166 8.74 3.12 21.56
C VAL A 166 8.96 2.55 22.94
N GLU A 167 9.23 3.42 23.92
CA GLU A 167 9.46 3.03 25.31
C GLU A 167 8.30 2.18 25.85
N GLY A 168 8.63 1.01 26.41
CA GLY A 168 7.67 0.05 26.98
C GLY A 168 6.86 -0.77 25.98
N GLU A 169 7.00 -0.56 24.66
CA GLU A 169 6.24 -1.31 23.65
C GLU A 169 6.58 -2.80 23.64
N VAL A 170 7.85 -3.16 23.88
CA VAL A 170 8.28 -4.56 24.06
C VAL A 170 7.54 -5.23 25.21
N ASP A 171 7.38 -4.55 26.35
CA ASP A 171 6.70 -5.11 27.52
C ASP A 171 5.20 -5.32 27.26
N LEU A 172 4.56 -4.38 26.57
CA LEU A 172 3.17 -4.52 26.13
C LEU A 172 3.02 -5.68 25.15
N PHE A 173 3.95 -5.83 24.21
CA PHE A 173 3.92 -6.94 23.25
C PHE A 173 4.11 -8.29 23.95
N ASN A 174 4.99 -8.37 24.95
CA ASN A 174 5.15 -9.57 25.76
C ASN A 174 3.86 -9.95 26.50
N GLN A 175 3.11 -8.98 27.05
CA GLN A 175 1.80 -9.25 27.66
C GLN A 175 0.79 -9.83 26.66
N TYR A 176 0.80 -9.36 25.41
CA TYR A 176 0.01 -9.96 24.35
C TYR A 176 0.44 -11.41 24.06
N LEU A 177 1.76 -11.68 24.00
CA LEU A 177 2.30 -13.02 23.75
C LEU A 177 1.91 -14.02 24.85
N GLU A 178 1.81 -13.59 26.11
CA GLU A 178 1.39 -14.44 27.24
C GLU A 178 0.00 -15.05 27.04
N ILE A 179 -0.92 -14.31 26.41
CA ILE A 179 -2.29 -14.80 26.17
C ILE A 179 -2.48 -15.41 24.78
N LYS A 180 -1.64 -15.04 23.81
CA LYS A 180 -1.84 -15.30 22.38
C LYS A 180 -2.17 -16.77 22.08
N ASP A 181 -1.37 -17.68 22.60
CA ASP A 181 -1.44 -19.11 22.23
C ASP A 181 -2.64 -19.83 22.86
N GLN A 182 -3.24 -19.25 23.92
CA GLN A 182 -4.45 -19.76 24.57
C GLN A 182 -5.72 -19.04 24.09
N HIS A 183 -5.58 -17.87 23.48
CA HIS A 183 -6.69 -17.04 23.04
C HIS A 183 -7.44 -17.71 21.86
N PRO A 184 -8.79 -17.77 21.86
CA PRO A 184 -9.57 -18.42 20.81
C PRO A 184 -9.23 -17.95 19.40
N LEU A 185 -9.09 -16.63 19.22
CA LEU A 185 -8.77 -16.02 17.91
C LEU A 185 -7.26 -15.95 17.61
N TYR A 186 -6.41 -15.52 18.56
CA TYR A 186 -4.99 -15.28 18.26
C TYR A 186 -4.13 -16.53 18.15
N ARG A 187 -4.59 -17.68 18.65
CA ARG A 187 -3.85 -18.95 18.55
C ARG A 187 -3.61 -19.39 17.09
N TYR A 188 -4.43 -18.92 16.15
CA TYR A 188 -4.27 -19.21 14.73
C TYR A 188 -3.23 -18.32 14.04
N LEU A 189 -2.89 -17.16 14.61
CA LEU A 189 -1.89 -16.27 14.02
C LEU A 189 -0.52 -16.95 14.10
N TRP A 190 0.16 -17.08 12.96
CA TRP A 190 1.42 -17.81 12.87
C TRP A 190 2.52 -17.13 13.67
N ARG A 191 3.48 -17.93 14.17
CA ARG A 191 4.68 -17.43 14.84
C ARG A 191 5.90 -18.01 14.18
N ASP A 192 6.89 -17.17 13.92
CA ASP A 192 8.23 -17.64 13.58
C ASP A 192 8.96 -18.05 14.87
N PRO A 193 9.30 -19.32 15.08
CA PRO A 193 10.04 -19.74 16.27
C PRO A 193 11.46 -19.15 16.32
N ALA A 194 12.01 -18.68 15.19
CA ALA A 194 13.32 -18.02 15.12
C ALA A 194 13.26 -16.53 15.49
N ASN A 195 12.07 -15.92 15.50
CA ASN A 195 11.88 -14.51 15.88
C ASN A 195 10.85 -14.40 17.01
N PRO A 196 11.29 -14.16 18.27
CA PRO A 196 10.38 -14.06 19.41
C PRO A 196 9.36 -12.91 19.29
N TYR A 197 9.62 -11.92 18.43
CA TYR A 197 8.78 -10.75 18.19
C TYR A 197 8.00 -10.79 16.89
N PHE A 198 7.97 -11.94 16.20
CA PHE A 198 7.17 -12.11 14.98
C PHE A 198 5.72 -11.61 15.21
N PRO A 199 5.16 -10.77 14.32
CA PRO A 199 5.60 -10.47 12.95
C PRO A 199 6.55 -9.28 12.83
N PHE A 200 6.98 -8.68 13.93
CA PHE A 200 7.81 -7.47 13.96
C PHE A 200 9.30 -7.79 14.01
N GLN A 201 10.12 -6.76 13.81
CA GLN A 201 11.56 -6.91 13.77
C GLN A 201 12.16 -7.04 15.18
N ASP A 202 13.13 -7.94 15.35
CA ASP A 202 14.02 -7.97 16.53
C ASP A 202 15.40 -7.43 16.16
N CYS A 203 15.53 -6.11 16.18
CA CYS A 203 16.78 -5.43 15.79
C CYS A 203 17.79 -5.29 16.95
N ARG A 204 17.60 -6.04 18.04
CA ARG A 204 18.45 -5.96 19.25
C ARG A 204 19.61 -6.95 19.23
N VAL A 205 19.64 -7.86 18.27
CA VAL A 205 20.74 -8.80 18.07
C VAL A 205 21.88 -8.09 17.34
N ASP A 206 23.13 -8.26 17.80
CA ASP A 206 24.34 -7.54 17.38
C ASP A 206 24.46 -7.30 15.86
N SER A 207 25.19 -6.23 15.52
CA SER A 207 25.35 -5.64 14.17
C SER A 207 25.78 -6.61 13.06
N GLU A 208 26.33 -7.78 13.39
CA GLU A 208 26.65 -8.83 12.41
C GLU A 208 25.39 -9.48 11.79
N THR A 209 24.21 -9.29 12.39
CA THR A 209 22.91 -9.72 11.88
C THR A 209 22.06 -8.59 11.27
N GLU A 210 22.65 -7.40 11.04
CA GLU A 210 21.98 -6.21 10.46
C GLU A 210 21.17 -6.53 9.19
N GLY A 211 21.58 -7.52 8.39
CA GLY A 211 20.83 -7.94 7.19
C GLY A 211 19.43 -8.51 7.48
N VAL A 212 19.22 -9.17 8.62
CA VAL A 212 17.92 -9.75 9.02
C VAL A 212 16.95 -8.66 9.49
N CYS A 213 17.50 -7.63 10.15
CA CYS A 213 16.80 -6.45 10.64
C CYS A 213 16.11 -5.65 9.54
N TRP A 214 16.42 -5.91 8.28
CA TRP A 214 15.81 -5.24 7.14
C TRP A 214 15.14 -6.22 6.19
N THR A 215 14.56 -7.32 6.67
CA THR A 215 13.74 -8.18 5.80
C THR A 215 12.27 -7.75 5.83
N HIS A 216 11.63 -7.62 4.66
CA HIS A 216 10.20 -7.28 4.59
C HIS A 216 9.30 -8.32 5.29
N GLN A 217 9.76 -9.57 5.45
CA GLN A 217 9.04 -10.62 6.18
C GLN A 217 8.63 -10.18 7.60
N TYR A 218 9.47 -9.40 8.29
CA TYR A 218 9.23 -8.92 9.65
C TYR A 218 8.71 -7.48 9.71
N ARG A 219 8.13 -6.98 8.61
CA ARG A 219 7.65 -5.60 8.48
C ARG A 219 6.20 -5.54 8.01
N PRO A 220 5.26 -6.03 8.82
CA PRO A 220 3.87 -6.12 8.39
C PRO A 220 3.23 -4.74 8.16
N ASN A 221 3.59 -3.70 8.92
CA ASN A 221 3.08 -2.35 8.71
C ASN A 221 3.59 -1.78 7.39
N ASP A 222 4.89 -1.88 7.13
CA ASP A 222 5.48 -1.47 5.84
C ASP A 222 4.80 -2.17 4.66
N ARG A 223 4.68 -3.50 4.72
CA ARG A 223 4.07 -4.31 3.66
C ARG A 223 2.62 -3.92 3.40
N LEU A 224 1.82 -3.88 4.45
CA LEU A 224 0.41 -3.49 4.34
C LEU A 224 0.29 -2.07 3.79
N GLY A 225 1.12 -1.14 4.28
CA GLY A 225 1.15 0.24 3.82
C GLY A 225 1.54 0.38 2.36
N LEU A 226 2.54 -0.37 1.90
CA LEU A 226 3.00 -0.38 0.52
C LEU A 226 1.90 -0.85 -0.44
N PHE A 227 1.27 -1.99 -0.16
CA PHE A 227 0.18 -2.51 -1.00
C PHE A 227 -1.06 -1.62 -0.96
N ALA A 228 -1.49 -1.19 0.23
CA ALA A 228 -2.64 -0.28 0.37
C ALA A 228 -2.40 1.06 -0.35
N GLY A 229 -1.19 1.60 -0.25
CA GLY A 229 -0.75 2.79 -0.96
C GLY A 229 -0.80 2.59 -2.47
N PHE A 230 -0.30 1.45 -2.98
CA PHE A 230 -0.34 1.11 -4.40
C PHE A 230 -1.76 1.04 -4.97
N TYR A 231 -2.67 0.34 -4.28
CA TYR A 231 -4.06 0.25 -4.71
C TYR A 231 -4.75 1.60 -4.70
N THR A 232 -4.53 2.39 -3.65
CA THR A 232 -5.06 3.76 -3.56
C THR A 232 -4.55 4.61 -4.72
N ALA A 233 -3.26 4.53 -5.05
CA ALA A 233 -2.67 5.24 -6.19
C ALA A 233 -3.28 4.85 -7.53
N THR A 234 -3.51 3.56 -7.73
CA THR A 234 -4.11 3.03 -8.96
C THR A 234 -5.54 3.53 -9.12
N MET A 235 -6.32 3.53 -8.05
CA MET A 235 -7.68 4.11 -8.03
C MET A 235 -7.65 5.59 -8.36
N MET A 236 -6.75 6.35 -7.72
CA MET A 236 -6.62 7.77 -7.97
C MET A 236 -6.18 8.08 -9.40
N GLY A 237 -5.30 7.28 -9.99
CA GLY A 237 -4.90 7.46 -11.38
C GLY A 237 -6.12 7.41 -12.30
N LYS A 238 -7.06 6.50 -12.05
CA LYS A 238 -8.35 6.46 -12.76
C LYS A 238 -9.22 7.69 -12.48
N ASP A 239 -9.38 8.08 -11.22
CA ASP A 239 -10.17 9.26 -10.86
C ASP A 239 -9.59 10.54 -11.53
N ILE A 240 -8.26 10.63 -11.62
CA ILE A 240 -7.54 11.68 -12.34
C ILE A 240 -7.87 11.64 -13.83
N LEU A 241 -7.77 10.48 -14.49
CA LEU A 241 -8.07 10.36 -15.92
C LEU A 241 -9.50 10.81 -16.26
N GLU A 242 -10.45 10.59 -15.34
CA GLU A 242 -11.86 10.95 -15.52
C GLU A 242 -12.14 12.44 -15.22
N SER A 243 -11.21 13.15 -14.57
CA SER A 243 -11.42 14.52 -14.09
C SER A 243 -11.37 15.57 -15.21
N GLU A 244 -12.13 16.66 -15.02
CA GLU A 244 -12.15 17.79 -15.97
C GLU A 244 -10.78 18.49 -16.06
N ASN A 245 -10.05 18.54 -14.95
CA ASN A 245 -8.71 19.14 -14.95
C ASN A 245 -7.72 18.31 -15.76
N TYR A 246 -7.80 16.98 -15.71
CA TYR A 246 -6.93 16.14 -16.54
C TYR A 246 -7.26 16.28 -18.03
N LYS A 247 -8.55 16.35 -18.39
CA LYS A 247 -8.97 16.61 -19.77
C LYS A 247 -8.44 17.94 -20.29
N LYS A 248 -8.33 18.95 -19.41
CA LYS A 248 -7.82 20.29 -19.73
C LYS A 248 -6.29 20.37 -19.76
N TYR A 249 -5.61 19.65 -18.87
CA TYR A 249 -4.15 19.73 -18.68
C TYR A 249 -3.46 18.34 -18.72
N PRO A 250 -3.67 17.52 -19.77
CA PRO A 250 -3.15 16.16 -19.79
C PRO A 250 -1.62 16.11 -19.88
N ASN A 251 -0.98 17.02 -20.63
CA ASN A 251 0.48 17.05 -20.74
C ASN A 251 1.13 17.59 -19.47
N LEU A 252 0.48 18.51 -18.75
CA LEU A 252 0.92 18.92 -17.44
C LEU A 252 0.92 17.75 -16.48
N MET A 253 -0.19 17.02 -16.35
CA MET A 253 -0.25 15.88 -15.44
C MET A 253 0.82 14.85 -15.80
N PHE A 254 0.95 14.53 -17.10
CA PHE A 254 1.99 13.64 -17.58
C PHE A 254 3.40 14.12 -17.18
N TYR A 255 3.70 15.40 -17.38
CA TYR A 255 4.98 16.00 -16.97
C TYR A 255 5.23 15.87 -15.47
N LEU A 256 4.23 16.14 -14.62
CA LEU A 256 4.38 16.08 -13.16
C LEU A 256 4.55 14.65 -12.63
N THR A 257 4.14 13.63 -13.40
CA THR A 257 4.40 12.22 -13.08
C THR A 257 5.77 11.72 -13.54
N LEU A 258 6.44 12.44 -14.44
CA LEU A 258 7.77 12.07 -14.91
C LEU A 258 8.85 12.49 -13.91
N PRO A 259 9.93 11.71 -13.78
CA PRO A 259 11.05 11.99 -12.86
C PRO A 259 11.99 13.09 -13.40
N CYS A 260 11.46 14.25 -13.75
CA CYS A 260 12.19 15.36 -14.38
C CYS A 260 13.10 16.12 -13.39
N GLU A 261 14.30 16.51 -13.84
CA GLU A 261 15.26 17.21 -12.99
C GLU A 261 14.82 18.65 -12.68
N SER A 262 14.88 19.01 -11.40
CA SER A 262 14.44 20.30 -10.87
C SER A 262 15.33 21.48 -11.27
N GLY A 263 16.61 21.24 -11.55
CA GLY A 263 17.58 22.30 -11.89
C GLY A 263 17.34 22.97 -13.25
N ALA A 264 16.57 22.34 -14.15
CA ALA A 264 16.38 22.83 -15.51
C ALA A 264 15.07 23.58 -15.75
N ASP A 265 14.09 23.56 -14.82
CA ASP A 265 12.77 24.09 -15.13
C ASP A 265 11.88 24.52 -13.95
N ASN A 266 12.25 25.63 -13.31
CA ASN A 266 11.38 26.30 -12.36
C ASN A 266 10.06 26.83 -12.99
N GLN A 267 9.96 26.94 -14.32
CA GLN A 267 8.82 27.59 -14.96
C GLN A 267 7.54 26.76 -14.88
N VAL A 268 7.59 25.47 -15.22
CA VAL A 268 6.42 24.59 -15.06
C VAL A 268 5.98 24.55 -13.60
N TYR A 269 6.92 24.47 -12.67
CA TYR A 269 6.64 24.47 -11.24
C TYR A 269 5.89 25.73 -10.78
N PHE A 270 6.43 26.93 -11.04
CA PHE A 270 5.80 28.17 -10.62
C PHE A 270 4.44 28.38 -11.27
N LYS A 271 4.28 27.97 -12.53
CA LYS A 271 2.98 28.04 -13.22
C LYS A 271 1.98 27.03 -12.67
N THR A 272 2.43 25.83 -12.27
CA THR A 272 1.59 24.82 -11.60
C THR A 272 1.11 25.32 -10.25
N GLU A 273 1.99 25.95 -9.46
CA GLU A 273 1.62 26.57 -8.19
C GLU A 273 0.58 27.69 -8.39
N LYS A 274 0.73 28.53 -9.42
CA LYS A 274 -0.29 29.53 -9.77
C LYS A 274 -1.62 28.90 -10.19
N LEU A 275 -1.58 27.84 -11.00
CA LEU A 275 -2.77 27.08 -11.37
C LEU A 275 -3.45 26.52 -10.11
N PHE A 276 -2.69 25.90 -9.21
CA PHE A 276 -3.18 25.41 -7.92
C PHE A 276 -3.89 26.52 -7.13
N ASN A 277 -3.22 27.66 -6.91
CA ASN A 277 -3.79 28.78 -6.17
C ASN A 277 -5.03 29.39 -6.85
N SER A 278 -5.14 29.28 -8.19
CA SER A 278 -6.32 29.73 -8.93
C SER A 278 -7.52 28.78 -8.80
N LEU A 279 -7.25 27.48 -8.66
CA LEU A 279 -8.28 26.46 -8.48
C LEU A 279 -8.70 26.34 -7.01
N PHE A 280 -7.78 26.64 -6.09
CA PHE A 280 -7.97 26.53 -4.65
C PHE A 280 -7.53 27.82 -3.94
N PRO A 281 -8.27 28.93 -4.08
CA PRO A 281 -7.95 30.18 -3.40
C PRO A 281 -7.90 29.99 -1.88
N LYS A 282 -6.88 30.56 -1.24
CA LYS A 282 -6.60 30.44 0.20
C LYS A 282 -7.80 30.83 1.07
N GLU A 283 -8.57 31.82 0.62
CA GLU A 283 -9.74 32.34 1.31
C GLU A 283 -10.87 31.30 1.38
N GLU A 284 -11.00 30.44 0.36
CA GLU A 284 -11.99 29.37 0.31
C GLU A 284 -11.44 28.05 0.88
N PHE A 285 -10.12 27.84 0.79
CA PHE A 285 -9.45 26.59 1.20
C PHE A 285 -8.30 26.81 2.19
N PRO A 286 -8.54 27.44 3.36
CA PRO A 286 -7.49 27.77 4.33
C PRO A 286 -6.79 26.53 4.92
N ARG A 287 -7.44 25.36 4.87
CA ARG A 287 -6.82 24.10 5.27
C ARG A 287 -5.73 23.67 4.28
N LEU A 288 -6.00 23.71 2.98
CA LEU A 288 -5.02 23.32 1.96
C LEU A 288 -3.80 24.24 1.96
N ASP A 289 -4.03 25.52 2.23
CA ASP A 289 -2.97 26.51 2.32
C ASP A 289 -2.04 26.21 3.51
N ARG A 290 -2.59 25.87 4.69
CA ARG A 290 -1.76 25.40 5.83
C ARG A 290 -0.99 24.12 5.50
N GLU A 291 -1.63 23.14 4.87
CA GLU A 291 -0.97 21.90 4.43
C GLU A 291 0.19 22.21 3.45
N GLN A 292 -0.01 23.17 2.53
CA GLN A 292 1.04 23.65 1.63
C GLN A 292 2.20 24.34 2.37
N GLU A 293 1.91 25.15 3.38
CA GLU A 293 2.93 25.81 4.21
C GLU A 293 3.75 24.78 5.00
N GLU A 294 3.10 23.76 5.57
CA GLU A 294 3.74 22.66 6.30
C GLU A 294 4.69 21.86 5.38
N ILE A 295 4.22 21.50 4.18
CA ILE A 295 5.05 20.83 3.15
C ILE A 295 6.23 21.74 2.74
N GLY A 296 5.99 23.05 2.58
CA GLY A 296 7.01 24.01 2.18
C GLY A 296 8.16 24.16 3.18
N PHE A 297 7.87 24.01 4.48
CA PHE A 297 8.89 24.08 5.53
C PHE A 297 9.82 22.86 5.52
N GLU A 298 9.27 21.64 5.39
CA GLU A 298 10.07 20.41 5.29
C GLU A 298 10.92 20.37 4.01
N MET A 299 10.41 20.98 2.93
CA MET A 299 11.07 20.93 1.62
C MET A 299 12.27 21.87 1.47
N LYS A 300 12.39 22.97 2.24
CA LYS A 300 13.56 23.87 2.15
C LYS A 300 14.89 23.15 2.42
N GLU A 301 14.88 22.12 3.26
CA GLU A 301 16.04 21.25 3.50
C GLU A 301 16.23 20.22 2.37
N LEU A 302 15.15 19.73 1.75
CA LEU A 302 15.17 18.77 0.63
C LEU A 302 15.56 19.40 -0.72
N PHE A 303 15.34 20.71 -0.91
CA PHE A 303 15.78 21.46 -2.10
C PHE A 303 17.29 21.33 -2.33
N ARG A 304 18.09 21.15 -1.26
CA ARG A 304 19.55 20.90 -1.37
C ARG A 304 19.89 19.55 -2.01
N PHE A 305 18.95 18.60 -2.04
CA PHE A 305 19.14 17.24 -2.56
C PHE A 305 18.39 16.98 -3.88
N GLY A 306 17.79 18.01 -4.50
CA GLY A 306 17.09 17.87 -5.78
C GLY A 306 15.71 17.22 -5.70
N ILE A 307 15.17 17.01 -4.50
CA ILE A 307 13.90 16.33 -4.27
C ILE A 307 12.75 17.35 -4.30
N LEU A 308 12.37 17.84 -5.49
CA LEU A 308 11.18 18.70 -5.68
C LEU A 308 9.86 17.90 -5.72
N GLY A 309 9.93 16.56 -5.75
CA GLY A 309 8.82 15.68 -6.10
C GLY A 309 7.58 15.83 -5.21
N ASN A 310 7.75 15.94 -3.89
CA ASN A 310 6.61 15.82 -2.95
C ASN A 310 5.63 16.99 -3.04
N ARG A 311 6.12 18.23 -3.19
CA ARG A 311 5.24 19.42 -3.32
C ARG A 311 4.52 19.45 -4.66
N ILE A 312 5.19 19.00 -5.73
CA ILE A 312 4.59 18.86 -7.06
C ILE A 312 3.49 17.81 -7.04
N LEU A 313 3.75 16.67 -6.40
CA LEU A 313 2.76 15.59 -6.28
C LEU A 313 1.54 16.03 -5.49
N TYR A 314 1.73 16.78 -4.40
CA TYR A 314 0.63 17.39 -3.66
C TYR A 314 -0.23 18.29 -4.56
N PHE A 315 0.40 19.17 -5.35
CA PHE A 315 -0.36 20.01 -6.29
C PHE A 315 -1.06 19.20 -7.36
N ALA A 316 -0.36 18.26 -7.99
CA ALA A 316 -0.93 17.40 -9.02
C ALA A 316 -2.14 16.64 -8.48
N GLU A 317 -1.99 15.99 -7.34
CA GLU A 317 -3.07 15.28 -6.66
C GLU A 317 -4.27 16.22 -6.46
N LYS A 318 -4.13 17.35 -5.76
CA LYS A 318 -5.27 18.27 -5.55
C LYS A 318 -5.87 18.83 -6.82
N ILE A 319 -5.06 19.26 -7.77
CA ILE A 319 -5.54 19.79 -9.06
C ILE A 319 -6.37 18.73 -9.77
N PHE A 320 -5.89 17.49 -9.85
CA PHE A 320 -6.46 16.50 -10.75
C PHE A 320 -7.49 15.58 -10.09
N SER A 321 -7.45 15.38 -8.77
CA SER A 321 -8.44 14.57 -8.04
C SER A 321 -9.48 15.40 -7.29
N GLY A 322 -9.25 16.70 -7.11
CA GLY A 322 -10.06 17.56 -6.25
C GLY A 322 -9.74 17.42 -4.76
N LEU A 323 -10.46 18.19 -3.93
CA LEU A 323 -10.20 18.36 -2.49
C LEU A 323 -10.44 17.11 -1.65
N ASP A 324 -11.36 16.24 -2.09
CA ASP A 324 -11.87 15.12 -1.28
C ASP A 324 -10.91 13.92 -1.21
N VAL A 325 -9.78 13.97 -1.92
CA VAL A 325 -9.04 12.75 -2.24
C VAL A 325 -7.82 12.48 -1.37
N PHE A 326 -7.17 13.44 -0.71
CA PHE A 326 -6.09 13.12 0.28
C PHE A 326 -5.99 14.03 1.50
N SER A 327 -5.44 13.44 2.57
CA SER A 327 -4.25 13.95 3.23
C SER A 327 -3.24 12.80 3.29
N TRP A 328 -2.23 12.73 2.41
CA TRP A 328 -1.08 11.90 2.72
C TRP A 328 -0.28 12.60 3.80
N GLY A 329 0.20 11.87 4.80
CA GLY A 329 1.59 12.13 5.14
C GLY A 329 2.42 11.25 4.22
N LEU A 330 3.03 11.89 3.24
CA LEU A 330 4.27 11.41 2.61
C LEU A 330 5.45 11.93 3.42
N ASN A 331 5.29 12.01 4.74
CA ASN A 331 6.42 12.21 5.62
C ASN A 331 7.13 10.87 5.73
N SER A 332 7.85 10.52 4.66
CA SER A 332 9.21 10.06 4.84
C SER A 332 9.90 11.12 5.68
N LYS A 333 9.75 11.06 7.01
CA LYS A 333 10.75 11.68 7.86
C LYS A 333 12.02 11.00 7.43
N MET A 334 12.89 11.74 6.73
CA MET A 334 14.29 11.34 6.70
C MET A 334 14.67 11.15 8.16
N LEU A 335 15.07 9.93 8.50
CA LEU A 335 15.63 9.65 9.81
C LEU A 335 16.75 10.67 10.07
N PRO A 336 17.00 11.03 11.34
CA PRO A 336 18.04 12.00 11.67
C PRO A 336 19.35 11.69 10.95
N LYS A 337 19.93 12.69 10.26
CA LYS A 337 21.26 12.72 9.60
C LYS A 337 21.92 11.35 9.31
N GLY A 338 21.73 10.82 8.10
CA GLY A 338 22.61 9.79 7.51
C GLY A 338 21.90 8.50 7.09
N GLU A 339 20.69 8.26 7.57
CA GLU A 339 19.89 7.08 7.20
C GLU A 339 18.90 7.45 6.09
N VAL A 340 19.37 7.38 4.84
CA VAL A 340 18.50 7.53 3.67
C VAL A 340 17.74 6.23 3.47
N TYR A 341 16.45 6.25 3.82
CA TYR A 341 15.52 5.15 3.60
C TYR A 341 15.17 5.02 2.11
N SER A 342 16.00 4.32 1.33
CA SER A 342 15.87 4.28 -0.14
C SER A 342 14.63 3.53 -0.64
N LEU A 343 14.05 2.64 0.16
CA LEU A 343 12.87 1.85 -0.23
C LEU A 343 11.52 2.57 -0.03
N GLY A 344 11.47 3.59 0.83
CA GLY A 344 10.32 4.50 0.94
C GLY A 344 10.27 5.54 -0.19
N PHE A 345 11.30 5.61 -1.02
CA PHE A 345 11.40 6.55 -2.13
C PHE A 345 10.92 6.00 -3.46
N MET A 346 10.26 4.83 -3.52
CA MET A 346 9.46 4.50 -4.70
C MET A 346 8.35 5.54 -4.76
N PRO A 347 8.51 6.61 -5.55
CA PRO A 347 7.59 7.70 -5.46
C PRO A 347 6.26 7.14 -5.97
N PHE A 348 5.23 7.43 -5.19
CA PHE A 348 3.82 7.24 -5.54
C PHE A 348 3.51 7.72 -6.98
N THR A 349 4.39 8.55 -7.59
CA THR A 349 4.44 8.84 -9.03
C THR A 349 4.34 7.61 -9.92
N TYR A 350 4.94 6.46 -9.58
CA TYR A 350 4.84 5.29 -10.46
C TYR A 350 3.45 4.68 -10.40
N PRO A 351 2.93 4.27 -9.23
CA PRO A 351 1.58 3.70 -9.18
C PRO A 351 0.49 4.65 -9.67
N LEU A 352 0.56 5.93 -9.27
CA LEU A 352 -0.36 6.98 -9.76
C LEU A 352 -0.16 7.26 -11.25
N GLY A 353 1.08 7.22 -11.71
CA GLY A 353 1.47 7.48 -13.09
C GLY A 353 1.15 6.33 -14.03
N ILE A 354 1.01 5.07 -13.57
CA ILE A 354 0.70 3.92 -14.44
C ILE A 354 -0.53 4.20 -15.31
N PRO A 355 -1.72 4.54 -14.77
CA PRO A 355 -2.89 4.82 -15.62
C PRO A 355 -2.65 6.00 -16.56
N ILE A 356 -1.93 7.03 -16.11
CA ILE A 356 -1.61 8.22 -16.91
C ILE A 356 -0.68 7.86 -18.06
N PHE A 357 0.33 7.03 -17.83
CA PHE A 357 1.27 6.55 -18.83
C PHE A 357 0.57 5.64 -19.84
N GLU A 358 -0.28 4.72 -19.39
CA GLU A 358 -1.08 3.86 -20.25
C GLU A 358 -1.99 4.69 -21.16
N ASP A 359 -2.68 5.70 -20.62
CA ASP A 359 -3.48 6.64 -21.42
C ASP A 359 -2.62 7.40 -22.46
N GLN A 360 -1.46 7.93 -22.05
CA GLN A 360 -0.58 8.65 -22.97
C GLN A 360 0.01 7.74 -24.05
N ILE A 361 0.36 6.49 -23.73
CA ILE A 361 0.81 5.49 -24.71
C ILE A 361 -0.32 5.15 -25.69
N ASN A 362 -1.56 5.03 -25.22
CA ASN A 362 -2.70 4.78 -26.08
C ASN A 362 -2.94 5.95 -27.06
N LYS A 363 -2.66 7.19 -26.64
CA LYS A 363 -2.76 8.39 -27.48
C LYS A 363 -1.56 8.58 -28.43
N ASP A 364 -0.35 8.25 -27.96
CA ASP A 364 0.89 8.32 -28.72
C ASP A 364 1.69 7.01 -28.50
N PRO A 365 1.47 5.97 -29.33
CA PRO A 365 2.18 4.70 -29.20
C PRO A 365 3.70 4.80 -29.31
N SER A 366 4.23 5.92 -29.85
CA SER A 366 5.66 6.19 -29.86
C SER A 366 6.25 6.35 -28.45
N LEU A 367 5.40 6.60 -27.43
CA LEU A 367 5.83 6.72 -26.05
C LEU A 367 6.14 5.36 -25.40
N ALA A 368 5.61 4.25 -25.94
CA ALA A 368 5.80 2.92 -25.36
C ALA A 368 7.28 2.54 -25.17
N ALA A 369 8.16 3.01 -26.05
CA ALA A 369 9.60 2.75 -25.96
C ALA A 369 10.28 3.36 -24.71
N TYR A 370 9.64 4.34 -24.06
CA TYR A 370 10.15 5.01 -22.87
C TYR A 370 9.58 4.43 -21.57
N PHE A 371 8.50 3.65 -21.66
CA PHE A 371 7.83 3.00 -20.54
C PHE A 371 8.11 1.51 -20.55
N VAL A 372 9.37 1.15 -20.36
CA VAL A 372 9.79 -0.25 -20.26
C VAL A 372 9.42 -0.76 -18.87
N PRO A 373 8.47 -1.72 -18.74
CA PRO A 373 8.13 -2.28 -17.44
C PRO A 373 9.34 -2.99 -16.84
N LYS A 374 9.54 -2.78 -15.55
CA LYS A 374 10.54 -3.46 -14.75
C LYS A 374 9.83 -4.11 -13.56
N ASN A 375 10.48 -5.10 -12.98
CA ASN A 375 10.03 -5.75 -11.76
C ASN A 375 10.47 -4.92 -10.56
N PHE A 376 9.69 -4.87 -9.48
CA PHE A 376 10.06 -4.16 -8.24
C PHE A 376 11.49 -4.47 -7.78
N SER A 377 11.88 -5.75 -7.85
CA SER A 377 13.23 -6.19 -7.50
C SER A 377 14.33 -5.51 -8.33
N TYR A 378 14.06 -5.15 -9.59
CA TYR A 378 15.01 -4.42 -10.45
C TYR A 378 15.40 -3.07 -9.85
N LEU A 379 14.45 -2.28 -9.33
CA LEU A 379 14.78 -1.00 -8.67
C LEU A 379 15.64 -1.22 -7.44
N HIS A 380 15.31 -2.25 -6.65
CA HIS A 380 16.05 -2.56 -5.45
C HIS A 380 17.54 -2.83 -5.75
N TYR A 381 17.83 -3.57 -6.82
CA TYR A 381 19.21 -3.88 -7.21
C TYR A 381 19.93 -2.74 -7.92
N GLU A 382 19.31 -2.09 -8.91
CA GLU A 382 19.96 -1.04 -9.71
C GLU A 382 20.16 0.27 -8.94
N LEU A 383 19.16 0.69 -8.17
CA LEU A 383 19.32 1.87 -7.33
C LEU A 383 20.16 1.57 -6.09
N GLY A 384 20.12 0.33 -5.60
CA GLY A 384 20.86 -0.08 -4.41
C GLY A 384 22.36 -0.25 -4.64
N GLY A 385 22.78 -0.75 -5.81
CA GLY A 385 24.16 -1.15 -6.08
C GLY A 385 25.22 -0.03 -6.05
N ASN A 386 24.82 1.24 -6.09
CA ASN A 386 25.74 2.39 -6.06
C ASN A 386 25.80 3.11 -4.71
N TYR A 387 24.96 2.75 -3.74
CA TYR A 387 25.03 3.29 -2.40
C TYR A 387 25.72 2.26 -1.50
N GLU A 388 26.86 2.60 -0.91
CA GLU A 388 27.49 1.84 0.20
C GLU A 388 26.63 1.91 1.49
N THR A 389 25.32 1.88 1.36
CA THR A 389 24.39 2.00 2.48
C THR A 389 24.21 0.62 3.10
N ARG A 390 24.68 0.45 4.34
CA ARG A 390 24.57 -0.78 5.15
C ARG A 390 23.12 -1.22 5.49
N HIS A 391 22.10 -0.74 4.77
CA HIS A 391 20.69 -0.79 5.18
C HIS A 391 19.74 -1.12 4.02
N HIS A 392 20.10 -2.05 3.14
CA HIS A 392 19.18 -2.52 2.10
C HIS A 392 18.09 -3.39 2.72
N ILE A 393 16.81 -3.04 2.46
CA ILE A 393 15.69 -3.91 2.88
C ILE A 393 15.61 -5.10 1.93
N ALA A 394 16.10 -6.26 2.38
CA ALA A 394 15.94 -7.50 1.65
C ALA A 394 14.45 -7.85 1.56
N LEU A 395 14.02 -8.29 0.37
CA LEU A 395 12.64 -8.74 0.17
C LEU A 395 12.36 -10.06 0.91
N GLY A 396 13.41 -10.78 1.32
CA GLY A 396 13.30 -11.95 2.19
C GLY A 396 12.51 -13.09 1.54
N GLY A 397 12.74 -13.35 0.25
CA GLY A 397 12.02 -14.40 -0.49
C GLY A 397 10.62 -14.01 -0.96
N ARG A 398 10.24 -12.72 -0.81
CA ARG A 398 8.93 -12.20 -1.23
C ARG A 398 8.98 -11.41 -2.53
N GLU A 399 10.05 -11.53 -3.31
CA GLU A 399 10.24 -10.80 -4.57
C GLU A 399 9.03 -10.93 -5.51
N ASN A 400 8.46 -12.13 -5.60
CA ASN A 400 7.31 -12.41 -6.45
C ASN A 400 6.03 -11.71 -5.95
N ASP A 401 5.85 -11.56 -4.63
CA ASP A 401 4.69 -10.86 -4.06
C ASP A 401 4.67 -9.41 -4.58
N TYR A 402 5.84 -8.77 -4.65
CA TYR A 402 5.97 -7.41 -5.18
C TYR A 402 5.94 -7.37 -6.70
N ASN A 403 6.71 -8.21 -7.38
CA ASN A 403 6.83 -8.16 -8.84
C ASN A 403 5.50 -8.39 -9.56
N ASP A 404 4.59 -9.15 -8.95
CA ASP A 404 3.26 -9.40 -9.51
C ASP A 404 2.30 -8.20 -9.37
N VAL A 405 2.51 -7.33 -8.38
CA VAL A 405 1.63 -6.18 -8.09
C VAL A 405 2.22 -4.90 -8.65
N PHE A 406 3.49 -4.65 -8.35
CA PHE A 406 4.18 -3.42 -8.68
C PHE A 406 4.77 -3.51 -10.09
N LYS A 407 4.05 -2.95 -11.05
CA LYS A 407 4.64 -2.58 -12.34
C LYS A 407 5.34 -1.25 -12.17
N ILE A 408 6.66 -1.26 -12.29
CA ILE A 408 7.47 -0.04 -12.28
C ILE A 408 7.97 0.22 -13.70
N TYR A 409 8.38 1.45 -14.00
CA TYR A 409 8.95 1.80 -15.30
C TYR A 409 10.41 2.20 -15.16
N ASP A 410 11.18 1.99 -16.22
CA ASP A 410 12.56 2.45 -16.31
C ASP A 410 12.63 3.98 -16.20
N VAL A 411 13.05 4.45 -15.01
CA VAL A 411 13.14 5.86 -14.63
C VAL A 411 14.01 6.64 -15.60
N TYR A 412 15.15 6.07 -16.00
CA TYR A 412 16.13 6.74 -16.85
C TYR A 412 15.58 6.92 -18.26
N LYS A 413 14.87 5.91 -18.78
CA LYS A 413 14.18 6.03 -20.06
C LYS A 413 13.04 7.05 -20.00
N ALA A 414 12.24 7.03 -18.93
CA ALA A 414 11.17 8.01 -18.75
C ALA A 414 11.69 9.46 -18.69
N ARG A 415 12.89 9.70 -18.12
CA ARG A 415 13.53 11.04 -18.10
C ARG A 415 13.77 11.62 -19.49
N GLU A 416 14.04 10.78 -20.49
CA GLU A 416 14.24 11.24 -21.88
C GLU A 416 13.00 11.98 -22.44
N LEU A 417 11.81 11.72 -21.88
CA LEU A 417 10.57 12.40 -22.27
C LEU A 417 10.38 13.78 -21.66
N CYS A 418 11.09 14.12 -20.57
CA CYS A 418 10.87 15.37 -19.85
C CYS A 418 10.93 16.60 -20.77
N ALA A 419 11.93 16.69 -21.64
CA ALA A 419 12.06 17.78 -22.58
C ALA A 419 10.90 17.83 -23.62
N LYS A 420 10.45 16.66 -24.11
CA LYS A 420 9.36 16.54 -25.11
C LYS A 420 8.01 16.95 -24.52
N VAL A 421 7.73 16.57 -23.28
CA VAL A 421 6.45 16.84 -22.61
C VAL A 421 6.40 18.25 -22.04
N ARG A 422 7.54 18.78 -21.57
CA ARG A 422 7.67 20.12 -20.99
C ARG A 422 7.04 21.22 -21.83
N SER A 423 7.37 21.28 -23.13
CA SER A 423 6.87 22.36 -23.99
C SER A 423 5.34 22.34 -24.13
N LYS A 424 4.75 21.13 -24.14
CA LYS A 424 3.29 20.95 -24.16
C LYS A 424 2.66 21.33 -22.83
N ALA A 425 3.26 20.92 -21.70
CA ALA A 425 2.82 21.33 -20.37
C ALA A 425 2.85 22.87 -20.20
N LEU A 426 3.92 23.54 -20.67
CA LEU A 426 4.01 24.99 -20.65
C LEU A 426 2.96 25.68 -21.54
N GLN A 427 2.61 25.05 -22.66
CA GLN A 427 1.54 25.52 -23.55
C GLN A 427 0.17 25.44 -22.86
N GLU A 428 -0.11 24.34 -22.18
CA GLU A 428 -1.33 24.15 -21.38
C GLU A 428 -1.43 25.17 -20.22
N LEU A 429 -0.29 25.59 -19.70
CA LEU A 429 -0.17 26.62 -18.66
C LEU A 429 -0.07 28.05 -19.21
N GLN A 430 -0.40 28.30 -20.48
CA GLN A 430 -0.50 29.67 -21.01
C GLN A 430 -1.69 30.39 -20.35
N GLY A 431 -1.40 31.41 -19.53
CA GLY A 431 -2.40 32.16 -18.76
C GLY A 431 -2.11 32.25 -17.27
N PHE A 432 -1.22 31.39 -16.77
CA PHE A 432 -0.63 31.44 -15.42
C PHE A 432 0.86 31.81 -15.54
#